data_AF-A0A4Q5YR33-F1
#
_entry.id   AF-A0A4Q5YR33-F1
#
_cell.length_a   1.000
_cell.length_b   1.000
_cell.length_c   1.000
_cell.angle_alpha   90.00
_cell.angle_beta   90.00
_cell.angle_gamma   90.00
#
_symmetry.space_group_name_H-M   'P 1'
#
loop_
_entity.id
_entity.type
_entity.pdbx_description
1 polymer ?
#
loop_
_entity_poly.entity_id
_entity_poly.type
_entity_poly.pdbx_seq_one_letter_code
_entity_poly.pdbx_strand_id
1 'polypeptide(L)'
;MHMILTTPHAFIRFMGYKVQSDYTRIDAWIERIAKWRAAGLESLNFFVHTDDDRYAPVLVDYTIAQLNEKLGLNLKRPVFLEQSKSLLF
;
A
#
# COMPACT_ATOMS: atom_id res chain seq x y z
N MET A 1 -20.98 9.16 0.13
CA MET A 1 -19.71 9.79 0.54
C MET A 1 -19.02 10.35 -0.70
N HIS A 2 -18.71 11.66 -0.72
CA HIS A 2 -18.03 12.34 -1.82
C HIS A 2 -16.53 12.06 -1.74
N MET A 3 -15.97 11.36 -2.73
CA MET A 3 -14.53 11.05 -2.86
C MET A 3 -14.19 11.09 -4.36
N ILE A 4 -14.32 12.29 -4.92
CA ILE A 4 -14.05 12.62 -6.31
C ILE A 4 -12.70 13.32 -6.37
N LEU A 5 -11.91 13.03 -7.40
CA LEU A 5 -10.65 13.74 -7.65
C LEU A 5 -10.91 14.85 -8.67
N THR A 6 -10.46 16.07 -8.34
CA THR A 6 -10.51 17.23 -9.26
C THR A 6 -9.22 17.38 -10.08
N THR A 7 -8.23 16.52 -9.83
CA THR A 7 -6.96 16.48 -10.55
C THR A 7 -6.64 15.02 -10.91
N PRO A 8 -5.81 14.75 -11.93
CA PRO A 8 -5.41 13.39 -12.29
C PRO A 8 -4.38 12.80 -11.31
N HIS A 9 -4.13 13.44 -10.16
CA HIS A 9 -3.12 13.03 -9.18
C HIS A 9 -3.78 12.79 -7.82
N ALA A 10 -3.40 11.70 -7.16
CA ALA A 10 -3.87 11.37 -5.81
C ALA A 10 -2.69 11.21 -4.85
N PHE A 11 -2.86 11.76 -3.65
CA PHE A 11 -1.98 11.54 -2.50
C PHE A 11 -2.79 10.91 -1.36
N ILE A 12 -2.35 9.77 -0.86
CA ILE A 12 -3.04 9.00 0.17
C ILE A 12 -2.03 8.65 1.26
N ARG A 13 -2.32 9.04 2.51
CA ARG A 13 -1.62 8.54 3.70
C ARG A 13 -2.50 7.49 4.39
N PHE A 14 -2.14 6.22 4.22
CA PHE A 14 -2.80 5.10 4.88
C PHE A 14 -2.24 4.92 6.30
N MET A 15 -3.12 4.96 7.28
CA MET A 15 -2.80 4.71 8.70
C MET A 15 -3.16 3.27 9.06
N GLY A 16 -2.14 2.44 9.33
CA GLY A 16 -2.28 1.06 9.80
C GLY A 16 -2.15 0.94 11.32
N TYR A 17 -2.80 -0.08 11.89
CA TYR A 17 -2.90 -0.33 13.34
C TYR A 17 -2.52 -1.77 13.74
N LYS A 18 -1.93 -2.56 12.84
CA LYS A 18 -1.55 -3.97 13.05
C LYS A 18 -2.72 -4.90 13.35
N VAL A 19 -3.86 -4.61 12.73
CA VAL A 19 -5.07 -5.40 12.91
C VAL A 19 -5.46 -6.03 11.58
N GLN A 20 -6.17 -7.15 11.63
CA GLN A 20 -6.60 -7.86 10.41
C GLN A 20 -7.40 -6.95 9.45
N SER A 21 -8.13 -5.97 10.00
CA SER A 21 -8.90 -5.02 9.20
C SER A 21 -8.03 -4.06 8.37
N ASP A 22 -6.72 -3.94 8.64
CA ASP A 22 -5.83 -3.13 7.80
C ASP A 22 -5.75 -3.69 6.37
N TYR A 23 -5.69 -5.02 6.23
CA TYR A 23 -5.69 -5.68 4.91
C TYR A 23 -7.00 -5.41 4.16
N THR A 24 -8.15 -5.61 4.82
CA THR A 24 -9.46 -5.32 4.21
C THR A 24 -9.63 -3.85 3.84
N ARG A 25 -9.07 -2.93 4.64
CA ARG A 25 -9.05 -1.50 4.32
C ARG A 25 -8.15 -1.19 3.13
N ILE A 26 -6.99 -1.84 3.02
CA ILE A 26 -6.12 -1.74 1.85
C ILE A 26 -6.87 -2.24 0.61
N ASP A 27 -7.51 -3.41 0.66
CA ASP A 27 -8.29 -3.94 -0.47
C ASP A 27 -9.37 -2.95 -0.93
N ALA A 28 -10.10 -2.35 0.01
CA ALA A 28 -11.10 -1.34 -0.31
C ALA A 28 -10.50 -0.09 -0.98
N TRP A 29 -9.27 0.29 -0.61
CA TRP A 29 -8.52 1.35 -1.29
C TRP A 29 -8.06 0.93 -2.68
N ILE A 30 -7.59 -0.31 -2.86
CA ILE A 30 -7.16 -0.85 -4.15
C ILE A 30 -8.32 -0.84 -5.15
N GLU A 31 -9.52 -1.27 -4.75
CA GLU A 31 -10.72 -1.20 -5.59
C GLU A 31 -11.09 0.24 -5.98
N ARG A 32 -10.90 1.19 -5.06
CA ARG A 32 -11.15 2.61 -5.34
C ARG A 32 -10.12 3.18 -6.31
N ILE A 33 -8.85 2.87 -6.12
CA ILE A 33 -7.76 3.28 -7.00
C ILE A 33 -7.99 2.71 -8.40
N ALA A 34 -8.45 1.47 -8.52
CA ALA A 34 -8.82 0.88 -9.81
C ALA A 34 -9.90 1.68 -10.54
N LYS A 35 -10.95 2.10 -9.81
CA LYS A 35 -12.00 2.97 -10.36
C LYS A 35 -11.46 4.34 -10.78
N TRP A 36 -10.59 4.94 -9.97
CA TRP A 36 -9.96 6.22 -10.32
C TRP A 36 -9.02 6.11 -11.51
N ARG A 37 -8.25 5.02 -11.63
CA ARG A 37 -7.41 4.74 -12.80
C ARG A 37 -8.25 4.62 -14.07
N ALA A 38 -9.36 3.88 -14.01
CA ALA A 38 -10.29 3.79 -15.14
C ALA A 38 -10.92 5.15 -15.51
N ALA A 39 -11.01 6.08 -14.56
CA ALA A 39 -11.53 7.43 -14.74
C ALA A 39 -10.46 8.49 -15.09
N GLY A 40 -9.20 8.11 -15.32
CA GLY A 40 -8.14 9.02 -15.74
C GLY A 40 -7.15 9.45 -14.64
N LEU A 41 -7.03 8.71 -13.54
CA LEU A 41 -5.93 8.91 -12.59
C LEU A 41 -4.60 8.57 -13.27
N GLU A 42 -3.69 9.53 -13.32
CA GLU A 42 -2.36 9.41 -13.92
C GLU A 42 -1.28 9.07 -12.89
N SER A 43 -1.38 9.61 -11.68
CA SER A 43 -0.37 9.36 -10.64
C SER A 43 -0.98 9.13 -9.26
N LEU A 44 -0.37 8.21 -8.52
CA LEU A 44 -0.74 7.87 -7.16
C LEU A 44 0.49 7.88 -6.26
N ASN A 45 0.40 8.63 -5.17
CA ASN A 45 1.34 8.66 -4.08
C ASN A 45 0.69 8.00 -2.85
N PHE A 46 1.02 6.74 -2.57
CA PHE A 46 0.43 5.96 -1.48
C PHE A 46 1.45 5.74 -0.36
N PHE A 47 1.26 6.41 0.77
CA PHE A 47 2.17 6.40 1.92
C PHE A 47 1.55 5.57 3.04
N VAL A 48 2.19 4.47 3.41
CA VAL A 48 1.80 3.65 4.56
C VAL A 48 2.51 4.16 5.80
N HIS A 49 1.75 4.43 6.85
CA HIS A 49 2.26 4.83 8.15
C HIS A 49 1.65 3.94 9.24
N THR A 50 2.50 3.42 10.11
CA THR A 50 2.15 2.66 11.31
C THR A 50 2.87 3.28 12.49
N ASP A 51 2.38 3.04 13.69
CA ASP A 51 3.04 3.45 14.94
C ASP A 51 4.34 2.67 15.21
N ASP A 52 4.44 1.44 14.74
CA ASP A 52 5.64 0.60 14.79
C ASP A 52 6.20 0.37 13.39
N ASP A 53 7.37 0.92 13.16
CA ASP A 53 8.04 0.93 11.86
C ASP A 53 8.39 -0.47 11.34
N ARG A 54 8.41 -1.52 12.18
CA ARG A 54 8.66 -2.89 11.73
C ARG A 54 7.49 -3.47 10.93
N TYR A 55 6.28 -2.95 11.13
CA TYR A 55 5.08 -3.45 10.47
C TYR A 55 4.75 -2.69 9.18
N ALA A 56 5.15 -1.42 9.06
CA ALA A 56 4.96 -0.64 7.83
C ALA A 56 5.48 -1.37 6.57
N PRO A 57 6.69 -1.96 6.54
CA PRO A 57 7.19 -2.71 5.39
C PRO A 57 6.27 -3.87 4.97
N VAL A 58 5.62 -4.54 5.93
CA VAL A 58 4.70 -5.66 5.65
C VAL A 58 3.45 -5.16 4.95
N LEU A 59 2.86 -4.06 5.43
CA LEU A 59 1.69 -3.45 4.78
C LEU A 59 2.04 -2.82 3.43
N VAL A 60 3.24 -2.24 3.28
CA VAL A 60 3.74 -1.73 2.00
C VAL A 60 3.86 -2.87 1.00
N ASP A 61 4.48 -3.98 1.40
CA ASP A 61 4.62 -5.17 0.56
C ASP A 61 3.26 -5.69 0.09
N TYR A 62 2.31 -5.84 1.01
CA TYR A 62 0.94 -6.24 0.70
C TYR A 62 0.25 -5.26 -0.26
N THR A 63 0.33 -3.95 0.01
CA THR A 63 -0.28 -2.90 -0.84
C THR A 63 0.28 -2.97 -2.26
N ILE A 64 1.59 -3.15 -2.41
CA ILE A 64 2.25 -3.28 -3.72
C ILE A 64 1.80 -4.55 -4.43
N ALA A 65 1.70 -5.67 -3.73
CA ALA A 65 1.21 -6.93 -4.30
C ALA A 65 -0.22 -6.76 -4.85
N GLN A 66 -1.13 -6.20 -4.05
CA GLN A 66 -2.52 -5.96 -4.47
C GLN A 66 -2.61 -4.96 -5.64
N LEU A 67 -1.78 -3.91 -5.66
CA LEU A 67 -1.70 -2.96 -6.77
C LEU A 67 -1.24 -3.66 -8.06
N ASN A 68 -0.17 -4.46 -7.98
CA ASN A 68 0.35 -5.20 -9.12
C ASN A 68 -0.70 -6.18 -9.68
N GLU A 69 -1.35 -6.94 -8.81
CA GLU A 69 -2.39 -7.89 -9.20
C GLU A 69 -3.60 -7.20 -9.81
N LYS A 70 -4.19 -6.22 -9.11
CA LYS A 70 -5.45 -5.58 -9.54
C LYS A 70 -5.28 -4.72 -10.79
N LEU A 71 -4.14 -4.06 -10.92
CA LEU A 71 -3.90 -3.04 -11.94
C LEU A 71 -2.91 -3.52 -13.02
N GLY A 72 -2.42 -4.76 -12.95
CA GLY A 72 -1.41 -5.27 -13.89
C GLY A 72 -0.12 -4.45 -13.89
N LEU A 73 0.25 -3.90 -12.73
CA LEU A 73 1.48 -3.13 -12.56
C LEU A 73 2.65 -4.07 -12.25
N ASN A 74 3.85 -3.53 -12.40
CA ASN A 74 5.09 -4.24 -12.04
C ASN A 74 5.93 -3.39 -11.08
N LEU A 75 5.30 -2.93 -10.00
CA LEU A 75 5.95 -2.16 -8.95
C LEU A 75 6.90 -3.07 -8.15
N LYS A 76 8.09 -2.55 -7.83
CA LYS A 76 9.09 -3.25 -7.05
C LYS A 76 8.63 -3.41 -5.60
N ARG A 77 8.56 -4.65 -5.14
CA ARG A 77 8.29 -5.00 -3.73
C ARG A 77 9.54 -4.80 -2.86
N PRO A 78 9.39 -4.48 -1.57
CA PRO A 78 10.53 -4.39 -0.65
C PRO A 78 11.24 -5.74 -0.52
N VAL A 79 12.54 -5.70 -0.28
CA VAL A 79 13.34 -6.89 0.07
C VAL A 79 13.49 -6.90 1.58
N PHE A 80 13.01 -7.97 2.21
CA PHE A 80 13.19 -8.17 3.64
C PHE A 80 14.60 -8.70 3.88
N LEU A 81 15.36 -8.02 4.74
CA LEU A 81 16.65 -8.51 5.18
C LEU A 81 16.41 -9.60 6.22
N GLU A 82 16.87 -10.82 5.93
CA GLU A 82 16.96 -11.88 6.93
C GLU A 82 17.81 -11.38 8.10
N GLN A 83 17.28 -11.45 9.33
CA GLN A 83 18.12 -11.22 10.50
C GLN A 83 19.16 -12.33 10.56
N SER A 84 20.42 -12.02 10.25
CA SER A 84 21.49 -12.97 10.54
C SER A 84 21.43 -13.25 12.04
N LYS A 85 21.24 -14.53 12.40
CA LYS A 85 21.46 -14.97 13.78
C LYS A 85 22.89 -14.60 14.11
N SER A 86 23.07 -13.52 14.87
CA SER A 86 24.35 -13.21 15.49
C SER A 86 24.78 -14.47 16.24
N LEU A 87 25.82 -15.14 15.74
CA LEU A 87 26.53 -16.17 16.50
C LEU A 87 27.20 -15.42 17.65
N LEU A 88 26.51 -15.38 18.78
CA LEU A 88 27.13 -15.02 20.05
C LEU A 88 28.13 -16.14 20.37
N PHE A 89 29.41 -15.83 20.18
CA PHE A 89 30.51 -16.54 20.84
C PHE A 89 30.64 -16.05 22.27
#